data_AF-A0A4P8L1R0-F1
#
_entry.id   AF-A0A4P8L1R0-F1
#
_cell.length_a   1.000
_cell.length_b   1.000
_cell.length_c   1.000
_cell.angle_alpha   90.00
_cell.angle_beta   90.00
_cell.angle_gamma   90.00
#
_symmetry.space_group_name_H-M   'P 1'
#
loop_
_entity.id
_entity.type
_entity.pdbx_description
1 polymer ?
#
loop_
_entity_poly.entity_id
_entity_poly.type
_entity_poly.pdbx_seq_one_letter_code
_entity_poly.pdbx_strand_id
1 'polypeptide(L)'
;MKHCPVCRANLEGAATCRRCGADLSRLMDVEEAARTHYRDAREAFSRGDFAAMYAHARESAAKRKVPATRRLLACAALLNGDPAEALRLWRRLNP
;
A
#
# COMPACT_ATOMS: atom_id res chain seq x y z
N MET A 1 7.42 9.41 -1.26
CA MET A 1 8.86 9.41 -0.93
C MET A 1 9.39 10.82 -0.61
N LYS A 2 10.15 11.01 0.48
CA LYS A 2 10.77 12.32 0.83
C LYS A 2 12.27 12.42 0.49
N HIS A 3 12.99 11.30 0.54
CA HIS A 3 14.44 11.25 0.30
C HIS A 3 14.78 10.27 -0.82
N CYS A 4 15.84 10.56 -1.56
CA CYS A 4 16.37 9.69 -2.60
C CYS A 4 16.90 8.39 -1.97
N PRO A 5 16.48 7.19 -2.43
CA PRO A 5 16.98 5.93 -1.88
C PRO A 5 18.46 5.70 -2.22
N VAL A 6 18.98 6.34 -3.27
CA VAL A 6 20.37 6.20 -3.72
C VAL A 6 21.31 7.08 -2.90
N CYS A 7 21.07 8.40 -2.88
CA CYS A 7 22.01 9.35 -2.28
C CYS A 7 21.46 10.10 -1.05
N ARG A 8 20.26 9.74 -0.57
CA ARG A 8 19.56 10.33 0.59
C ARG A 8 19.27 11.83 0.51
N ALA A 9 19.46 12.47 -0.64
CA ALA A 9 19.08 13.87 -0.85
C ALA A 9 17.56 14.04 -0.71
N ASN A 10 17.12 15.18 -0.17
CA ASN A 10 15.70 15.55 -0.17
C ASN A 10 15.22 15.69 -1.63
N LEU A 11 14.13 15.01 -1.98
CA LEU A 11 13.59 15.02 -3.33
C LEU A 11 12.60 16.15 -3.57
N GLU A 12 11.95 16.66 -2.51
CA GLU A 12 10.88 17.66 -2.63
C GLU A 12 9.77 17.26 -3.64
N GLY A 13 9.58 15.96 -3.86
CA GLY A 13 8.62 15.43 -4.83
C GLY A 13 9.14 15.32 -6.28
N ALA A 14 10.41 15.60 -6.54
CA ALA A 14 10.99 15.43 -7.88
C ALA A 14 11.14 13.94 -8.25
N ALA A 15 10.73 13.60 -9.48
CA ALA A 15 10.93 12.27 -10.08
C ALA A 15 12.40 11.98 -10.38
N THR A 16 13.19 13.00 -10.69
CA THR A 16 14.64 12.85 -10.90
C THR A 16 15.39 13.50 -9.75
N CYS A 17 16.34 12.78 -9.15
CA CYS A 17 17.14 13.32 -8.06
C CYS A 17 18.13 14.38 -8.58
N ARG A 18 18.00 15.63 -8.13
CA ARG A 18 18.91 16.74 -8.48
C ARG A 18 20.38 16.51 -8.09
N ARG A 19 20.66 15.62 -7.12
CA ARG A 19 22.02 15.36 -6.63
C ARG A 19 22.73 14.24 -7.38
N CYS A 20 22.06 13.11 -7.62
CA CYS A 20 22.69 11.93 -8.22
C CYS A 20 22.15 11.58 -9.61
N GLY A 21 21.16 12.31 -10.12
CA GLY A 21 20.55 12.04 -11.42
C GLY A 21 19.65 10.80 -11.48
N ALA A 22 19.47 10.08 -10.37
CA ALA A 22 18.63 8.88 -10.34
C ALA A 22 17.19 9.21 -10.74
N ASP A 23 16.66 8.47 -11.72
CA ASP A 23 15.26 8.48 -12.09
C ASP A 23 14.45 7.59 -11.13
N LEU A 24 13.51 8.21 -10.44
CA LEU A 24 12.62 7.62 -9.44
C LEU A 24 11.17 7.60 -9.92
N SER A 25 10.88 8.01 -11.15
CA SER A 25 9.53 8.04 -11.74
C SER A 25 8.77 6.74 -11.49
N ARG A 26 9.33 5.60 -11.92
CA ARG A 26 8.74 4.27 -11.73
C ARG A 26 8.47 3.93 -10.25
N LEU A 27 9.35 4.36 -9.36
CA LEU A 27 9.18 4.12 -7.92
C LEU A 27 8.04 4.96 -7.35
N MET A 28 7.91 6.20 -7.82
CA MET A 28 6.80 7.08 -7.48
C MET A 28 5.47 6.57 -8.03
N ASP A 29 5.45 6.02 -9.25
CA ASP A 29 4.27 5.42 -9.86
C ASP A 29 3.77 4.23 -9.05
N VAL A 30 4.67 3.35 -8.60
CA VAL A 30 4.33 2.23 -7.71
C VAL A 30 3.76 2.74 -6.38
N GLU A 31 4.32 3.82 -5.83
CA GLU A 31 3.82 4.39 -4.57
C GLU A 31 2.44 5.04 -4.74
N GLU A 32 2.18 5.70 -5.88
CA GLU A 32 0.87 6.26 -6.20
C GLU A 32 -0.18 5.19 -6.50
N ALA A 33 0.18 4.14 -7.24
CA ALA A 33 -0.69 2.99 -7.46
C ALA A 33 -1.08 2.33 -6.13
N ALA A 34 -0.13 2.20 -5.18
CA ALA A 34 -0.41 1.68 -3.85
C ALA A 34 -1.41 2.57 -3.07
N ARG A 35 -1.29 3.91 -3.20
CA ARG A 35 -2.21 4.87 -2.58
C ARG A 35 -3.60 4.83 -3.22
N THR A 36 -3.67 4.68 -4.53
CA THR A 36 -4.92 4.56 -5.28
C THR A 36 -5.69 3.32 -4.82
N HIS A 37 -5.05 2.14 -4.85
CA HIS A 37 -5.66 0.92 -4.32
C HIS A 37 -6.08 1.02 -2.85
N TYR A 38 -5.34 1.76 -2.02
CA TYR A 38 -5.77 2.00 -0.64
C TYR A 38 -7.07 2.80 -0.55
N ARG A 39 -7.24 3.81 -1.41
CA ARG A 39 -8.49 4.61 -1.50
C ARG A 39 -9.63 3.75 -2.05
N ASP A 40 -9.39 3.00 -3.13
CA ASP A 40 -10.39 2.15 -3.78
C ASP A 40 -10.90 1.05 -2.83
N ALA A 41 -10.01 0.45 -2.01
CA ALA A 41 -10.42 -0.50 -1.00
C ALA A 41 -11.38 0.11 0.04
N ARG A 42 -11.15 1.37 0.45
CA ARG A 42 -12.03 2.08 1.39
C ARG A 42 -13.36 2.46 0.75
N GLU A 43 -13.35 2.80 -0.53
CA GLU A 43 -14.56 3.07 -1.29
C GLU A 43 -15.39 1.79 -1.48
N ALA A 44 -14.76 0.68 -1.83
CA ALA A 44 -15.39 -0.64 -1.90
C ALA A 44 -16.02 -1.04 -0.55
N PHE A 45 -15.32 -0.80 0.57
CA PHE A 45 -15.89 -0.97 1.91
C PHE A 45 -17.16 -0.14 2.12
N SER A 46 -17.17 1.14 1.70
CA SER A 46 -18.36 2.00 1.83
C SER A 46 -19.56 1.52 1.00
N ARG A 47 -19.32 0.75 -0.06
CA ARG A 47 -20.35 0.13 -0.90
C ARG A 47 -20.75 -1.28 -0.44
N GLY A 48 -20.10 -1.83 0.58
CA GLY A 48 -20.28 -3.23 1.01
C GLY A 48 -19.69 -4.27 0.05
N ASP A 49 -18.88 -3.85 -0.93
CA ASP A 49 -18.22 -4.75 -1.87
C ASP A 49 -16.91 -5.27 -1.27
N PHE A 50 -17.02 -6.30 -0.42
CA PHE A 50 -15.88 -6.84 0.31
C PHE A 50 -14.91 -7.63 -0.58
N ALA A 51 -15.36 -8.15 -1.71
CA ALA A 51 -14.50 -8.80 -2.70
C ALA A 51 -13.57 -7.78 -3.36
N ALA A 52 -14.11 -6.65 -3.83
CA ALA A 52 -13.30 -5.56 -4.36
C ALA A 52 -12.42 -4.92 -3.29
N MET A 53 -12.94 -4.75 -2.06
CA MET A 53 -12.15 -4.28 -0.92
C MET A 53 -10.90 -5.15 -0.72
N TYR A 54 -11.07 -6.48 -0.71
CA TYR A 54 -9.96 -7.42 -0.54
C TYR A 54 -8.93 -7.34 -1.67
N ALA A 55 -9.39 -7.32 -2.92
CA ALA A 55 -8.51 -7.20 -4.08
C ALA A 55 -7.64 -5.94 -4.03
N HIS A 56 -8.26 -4.78 -3.79
CA HIS A 56 -7.56 -3.51 -3.69
C HIS A 56 -6.64 -3.43 -2.46
N ALA A 57 -7.09 -3.93 -1.30
CA ALA A 57 -6.26 -3.95 -0.09
C ALA A 57 -5.00 -4.83 -0.28
N ARG A 58 -5.14 -5.95 -0.98
CA ARG A 58 -4.02 -6.86 -1.31
C ARG A 58 -3.00 -6.17 -2.19
N GLU A 59 -3.46 -5.51 -3.26
CA GLU A 59 -2.58 -4.77 -4.17
C GLU A 59 -1.84 -3.62 -3.48
N SER A 60 -2.53 -2.87 -2.62
CA SER A 60 -1.91 -1.81 -1.82
C SER A 60 -0.83 -2.36 -0.88
N ALA A 61 -1.14 -3.44 -0.15
CA ALA A 61 -0.21 -4.04 0.82
C ALA A 61 1.02 -4.69 0.15
N ALA A 62 0.87 -5.22 -1.07
CA ALA A 62 1.98 -5.77 -1.85
C ALA A 62 2.97 -4.69 -2.28
N LYS A 63 2.47 -3.52 -2.70
CA LYS A 63 3.29 -2.39 -3.17
C LYS A 63 3.85 -1.55 -2.02
N ARG A 64 3.08 -1.36 -0.95
CA ARG A 64 3.45 -0.51 0.19
C ARG A 64 3.31 -1.26 1.51
N LYS A 65 4.45 -1.70 2.05
CA LYS A 65 4.56 -2.49 3.29
C LYS A 65 4.54 -1.62 4.54
N VAL A 66 3.39 -1.03 4.88
CA VAL A 66 3.19 -0.24 6.11
C VAL A 66 2.08 -0.85 6.97
N PRO A 67 2.04 -0.58 8.30
CA PRO A 67 1.04 -1.20 9.17
C PRO A 67 -0.41 -0.94 8.72
N ALA A 68 -0.71 0.25 8.21
CA ALA A 68 -2.07 0.61 7.75
C ALA A 68 -2.58 -0.26 6.59
N THR A 69 -1.75 -0.52 5.56
CA THR A 69 -2.17 -1.32 4.39
C THR A 69 -2.39 -2.79 4.76
N ARG A 70 -1.55 -3.32 5.65
CA ARG A 70 -1.69 -4.69 6.18
C ARG A 70 -2.92 -4.84 7.08
N ARG A 71 -3.22 -3.85 7.93
CA ARG A 71 -4.44 -3.85 8.77
C ARG A 71 -5.69 -3.84 7.90
N LEU A 72 -5.71 -2.99 6.86
CA LEU A 72 -6.79 -2.94 5.90
C LEU A 72 -7.00 -4.30 5.20
N LEU A 73 -5.91 -4.97 4.78
CA LEU A 73 -5.98 -6.30 4.17
C LEU A 73 -6.52 -7.37 5.14
N ALA A 74 -6.09 -7.35 6.41
CA ALA A 74 -6.62 -8.29 7.42
C ALA A 74 -8.13 -8.08 7.66
N CYS A 75 -8.58 -6.82 7.76
CA CYS A 75 -10.00 -6.51 7.87
C CYS A 75 -10.78 -6.92 6.62
N ALA A 76 -10.22 -6.68 5.42
CA ALA A 76 -10.85 -7.09 4.17
C ALA A 76 -10.99 -8.61 4.06
N ALA A 77 -9.98 -9.38 4.49
CA ALA A 77 -10.05 -10.84 4.53
C ALA A 77 -11.19 -11.34 5.43
N LEU A 78 -11.32 -10.75 6.62
CA LEU A 78 -12.39 -11.08 7.56
C LEU A 78 -13.78 -10.79 6.97
N LEU A 79 -13.96 -9.60 6.40
CA LEU A 79 -15.24 -9.18 5.80
C LEU A 79 -15.58 -9.96 4.52
N ASN A 80 -14.56 -10.46 3.82
CA ASN A 80 -14.71 -11.32 2.66
C ASN A 80 -14.90 -12.82 3.02
N GLY A 81 -15.14 -13.12 4.31
CA GLY A 81 -15.47 -14.47 4.77
C GLY A 81 -14.27 -15.40 4.99
N ASP A 82 -13.05 -14.87 5.07
CA ASP A 82 -11.83 -15.65 5.34
C ASP A 82 -11.18 -15.24 6.68
N PRO A 83 -11.72 -15.72 7.82
CA PRO A 83 -11.19 -15.40 9.14
C PRO A 83 -9.81 -16.03 9.39
N ALA A 84 -9.49 -17.14 8.74
CA ALA A 84 -8.19 -17.80 8.86
C ALA A 84 -7.11 -16.89 8.26
N GLU A 85 -7.35 -16.34 7.08
CA GLU A 85 -6.44 -15.38 6.45
C GLU A 85 -6.29 -14.11 7.27
N ALA A 86 -7.40 -13.55 7.77
CA ALA A 86 -7.37 -12.38 8.63
C ALA A 86 -6.44 -12.57 9.84
N LEU A 87 -6.53 -13.71 10.53
CA LEU A 87 -5.68 -14.03 11.67
C LEU A 87 -4.20 -14.18 11.29
N ARG A 88 -3.89 -14.83 10.16
CA ARG A 88 -2.50 -14.95 9.67
C ARG A 88 -1.88 -13.58 9.40
N LEU A 89 -2.63 -12.69 8.75
CA LEU A 89 -2.20 -11.33 8.46
C LEU A 89 -2.04 -10.50 9.73
N TRP A 90 -2.95 -10.66 10.70
CA TRP A 90 -2.92 -9.94 11.97
C TRP A 90 -1.73 -10.33 12.85
N ARG A 91 -1.37 -11.63 12.90
CA ARG A 91 -0.18 -12.09 13.64
C ARG A 91 1.12 -11.52 13.06
N ARG A 92 1.22 -11.40 11.73
CA ARG A 92 2.39 -10.78 11.07
C ARG A 92 2.53 -9.27 11.32
N LEU A 93 1.49 -8.63 11.83
CA LEU A 93 1.49 -7.21 12.18
C LEU A 93 1.98 -6.93 13.61
N ASN A 94 1.79 -7.89 14.51
CA ASN A 94 2.11 -7.79 15.93
C ASN A 94 2.96 -9.02 16.31
N PRO A 95 4.27 -9.00 16.01
CA PRO A 95 5.18 -10.08 16.35
C PRO A 95 5.38 -10.24 17.86
#